data_AF-A0A534SD16-F1
#
_entry.id   AF-A0A534SD16-F1
#
_cell.length_a   1.000
_cell.length_b   1.000
_cell.length_c   1.000
_cell.angle_alpha   90.00
_cell.angle_beta   90.00
_cell.angle_gamma   90.00
#
_symmetry.space_group_name_H-M   'P 1'
#
loop_
_entity.id
_entity.type
_entity.pdbx_description
1 polymer ?
#
loop_
_entity_poly.entity_id
_entity_poly.type
_entity_poly.pdbx_seq_one_letter_code
_entity_poly.pdbx_strand_id
1 'polypeptide(L)'
;MVKLVFCLRRLPQLSRATFQRYWREQHGPLVQRHAVTLRIQRYVQLHTWEDAFNEVLRASRGGPEPYDGIAELWWQSREDLQAATASPEGRRASLELLEDERRFIDLAQSPLWIAEELPLVG
;
A
#
# COMPACT_ATOMS: atom_id res chain seq x y z
N MET A 1 -10.78 -8.40 -11.13
CA MET A 1 -10.58 -8.50 -9.67
C MET A 1 -10.57 -7.09 -9.08
N VAL A 2 -10.97 -6.92 -7.82
CA VAL A 2 -10.89 -5.60 -7.16
C VAL A 2 -9.49 -5.44 -6.59
N LYS A 3 -8.87 -4.29 -6.86
CA LYS A 3 -7.56 -3.91 -6.35
C LYS A 3 -7.69 -2.67 -5.46
N LEU A 4 -7.02 -2.66 -4.31
CA LEU A 4 -6.73 -1.46 -3.55
C LEU A 4 -5.31 -1.00 -3.91
N VAL A 5 -5.17 0.29 -4.19
CA VAL A 5 -3.90 0.95 -4.47
C VAL A 5 -3.66 2.00 -3.40
N PHE A 6 -2.48 1.96 -2.78
CA PHE A 6 -2.06 2.90 -1.75
C PHE A 6 -0.73 3.52 -2.15
N CYS A 7 -0.73 4.77 -2.60
CA CYS A 7 0.49 5.49 -2.91
C CYS A 7 1.06 6.09 -1.62
N LEU A 8 2.24 5.64 -1.21
CA LEU A 8 2.77 5.91 0.11
C LEU A 8 3.77 7.07 0.09
N ARG A 9 3.56 8.02 1.00
CA ARG A 9 4.55 8.97 1.47
C ARG A 9 4.95 8.58 2.90
N ARG A 10 6.24 8.53 3.17
CA ARG A 10 6.77 8.35 4.52
C ARG A 10 6.47 9.57 5.39
N LEU A 11 6.43 9.38 6.70
CA LEU A 11 6.45 10.50 7.63
C LEU A 11 7.70 11.40 7.42
N PRO A 12 7.60 12.73 7.56
CA PRO A 12 8.70 13.66 7.24
C PRO A 12 10.02 13.38 7.96
N GLN A 13 9.96 12.84 9.18
CA GLN A 13 11.13 12.51 10.00
C GLN A 13 11.83 11.20 9.60
N LEU A 14 11.24 10.40 8.70
CA LEU A 14 11.82 9.12 8.28
C LEU A 14 12.61 9.27 6.98
N SER A 15 13.75 8.58 6.90
CA SER A 15 14.38 8.33 5.59
C SER A 15 13.60 7.29 4.81
N ARG A 16 13.71 7.30 3.47
CA ARG A 16 13.09 6.30 2.59
C ARG A 16 13.54 4.88 2.96
N ALA A 17 14.84 4.69 3.17
CA ALA A 17 15.39 3.40 3.59
C ALA A 17 14.78 2.90 4.92
N THR A 18 14.59 3.78 5.91
CA THR A 18 13.97 3.41 7.19
C THR A 18 12.49 3.05 7.01
N PHE A 19 11.76 3.88 6.24
CA PHE A 19 10.37 3.64 5.87
C PHE A 19 10.19 2.29 5.18
N GLN A 20 10.96 2.03 4.12
CA GLN A 20 10.87 0.80 3.32
C GLN A 20 11.26 -0.44 4.13
N ARG A 21 12.27 -0.33 5.00
CA ARG A 21 12.64 -1.41 5.90
C ARG A 21 11.50 -1.74 6.87
N TYR A 22 10.93 -0.74 7.55
CA TYR A 22 9.79 -0.96 8.45
C TYR A 22 8.60 -1.57 7.70
N TRP A 23 8.30 -1.02 6.52
CA TRP A 23 7.19 -1.47 5.70
C TRP A 23 7.35 -2.95 5.29
N ARG A 24 8.55 -3.37 4.88
CA ARG A 24 8.84 -4.75 4.49
C ARG A 24 8.89 -5.71 5.68
N GLU A 25 9.58 -5.33 6.74
CA GLU A 25 9.99 -6.26 7.80
C GLU A 25 9.03 -6.29 8.99
N GLN A 26 8.18 -5.27 9.16
CA GLN A 26 7.22 -5.21 10.27
C GLN A 26 5.77 -5.18 9.76
N HIS A 27 5.44 -4.18 8.94
CA HIS A 27 4.08 -4.04 8.43
C HIS A 27 3.71 -5.16 7.45
N GLY A 28 4.66 -5.60 6.62
CA GLY A 28 4.50 -6.72 5.69
C GLY A 28 4.01 -8.01 6.39
N PRO A 29 4.73 -8.53 7.39
CA PRO A 29 4.30 -9.67 8.20
C PRO A 29 2.97 -9.43 8.93
N LEU A 30 2.69 -8.21 9.37
CA LEU A 30 1.40 -7.88 9.99
C LEU A 30 0.23 -8.04 9.00
N VAL A 31 0.37 -7.55 7.76
CA VAL A 31 -0.62 -7.77 6.70
C VAL A 31 -0.76 -9.27 6.39
N GLN A 32 0.34 -10.02 6.32
CA GLN A 32 0.31 -11.47 6.08
C GLN A 32 -0.48 -12.21 7.16
N ARG A 33 -0.28 -11.85 8.44
CA ARG A 33 -1.03 -12.41 9.57
C ARG A 33 -2.54 -12.19 9.44
N HIS A 34 -2.95 -11.04 8.91
CA HIS A 34 -4.36 -10.68 8.72
C HIS A 34 -4.93 -11.05 7.36
N ALA A 35 -4.12 -11.58 6.44
CA ALA A 35 -4.51 -11.80 5.05
C ALA A 35 -5.76 -12.69 4.91
N VAL A 36 -5.84 -13.77 5.69
CA VAL A 36 -7.00 -14.67 5.68
C VAL A 36 -8.24 -13.97 6.26
N THR A 37 -8.10 -13.30 7.41
CA THR A 37 -9.20 -12.57 8.06
C THR A 37 -9.76 -11.47 7.16
N LEU A 38 -8.89 -10.76 6.46
CA LEU A 38 -9.25 -9.69 5.52
C LEU A 38 -9.52 -10.19 4.11
N ARG A 39 -9.44 -11.50 3.86
CA ARG A 39 -9.64 -12.15 2.55
C ARG A 39 -8.77 -11.59 1.42
N ILE A 40 -7.58 -11.11 1.76
CA ILE A 40 -6.60 -10.58 0.81
C ILE A 40 -6.07 -11.74 -0.03
N GLN A 41 -6.33 -11.70 -1.33
CA GLN A 41 -5.89 -12.72 -2.31
C GLN A 41 -4.43 -12.53 -2.72
N ARG A 42 -3.97 -11.28 -2.74
CA ARG A 42 -2.60 -10.92 -3.09
C ARG A 42 -2.25 -9.61 -2.39
N TYR A 43 -1.01 -9.49 -1.97
CA TYR A 43 -0.43 -8.26 -1.46
C TYR A 43 0.96 -8.06 -2.07
N VAL A 44 1.22 -6.88 -2.64
CA VAL A 44 2.51 -6.49 -3.20
C VAL A 44 2.91 -5.14 -2.59
N GLN A 45 4.18 -5.05 -2.21
CA GLN A 45 4.83 -3.78 -1.88
C GLN A 45 5.77 -3.41 -3.03
N LEU A 46 5.48 -2.32 -3.73
CA LEU A 46 6.39 -1.73 -4.71
C LEU A 46 7.24 -0.68 -4.00
N HIS A 47 8.52 -0.98 -3.80
CA HIS A 47 9.46 -0.07 -3.15
C HIS A 47 10.16 0.78 -4.20
N THR A 48 9.91 2.09 -4.21
CA THR A 48 10.55 2.99 -5.18
C THR A 48 12.05 3.07 -4.90
N TRP A 49 12.87 2.78 -5.90
CA TRP A 49 14.33 2.88 -5.79
C TRP A 49 14.81 4.33 -5.73
N GLU A 50 15.91 4.55 -5.01
CA GLU A 50 16.72 5.76 -5.11
C GLU A 50 17.63 5.61 -6.34
N ASP A 51 17.12 6.05 -7.50
CA ASP A 51 17.78 5.85 -8.79
C ASP A 51 17.72 7.14 -9.63
N ALA A 52 18.85 7.53 -10.23
CA ALA A 52 18.94 8.73 -11.07
C ALA A 52 18.04 8.65 -12.31
N PHE A 53 17.70 7.46 -12.79
CA PHE A 53 16.76 7.26 -13.87
C PHE A 53 15.35 7.73 -13.51
N ASN A 54 14.92 7.59 -12.24
CA ASN A 54 13.64 8.13 -11.78
C ASN A 54 13.61 9.66 -11.88
N GLU A 55 14.73 10.34 -11.66
CA GLU A 55 14.84 11.79 -11.83
C GLU A 55 14.75 12.19 -13.31
N VAL A 56 15.37 11.45 -14.21
CA VAL A 56 15.24 11.67 -15.67
C VAL A 56 13.78 11.51 -16.10
N LEU A 57 13.11 10.43 -15.66
CA LEU A 57 11.70 10.20 -15.95
C LEU A 57 10.81 11.33 -15.43
N ARG A 58 11.02 11.77 -14.18
CA ARG A 58 10.32 12.90 -13.57
C ARG A 58 10.50 14.19 -14.38
N ALA A 59 11.75 14.56 -14.64
CA ALA A 59 12.10 15.80 -15.35
C ALA A 59 11.53 15.82 -16.77
N SER A 60 11.56 14.70 -17.48
CA SER A 60 11.03 14.58 -18.85
C SER A 60 9.54 14.92 -18.98
N ARG A 61 8.77 14.82 -17.89
CA ARG A 61 7.33 15.11 -17.85
C ARG A 61 6.95 16.30 -16.99
N GLY A 62 7.93 17.00 -16.40
CA GLY A 62 7.65 18.04 -15.39
C GLY A 62 6.82 17.51 -14.22
N GLY A 63 6.98 16.22 -13.89
CA GLY A 63 6.15 15.52 -12.91
C GLY A 63 6.51 15.84 -11.46
N PRO A 64 5.63 15.51 -10.51
CA PRO A 64 5.95 15.61 -9.09
C PRO A 64 7.01 14.58 -8.68
N GLU A 65 7.50 14.69 -7.45
CA GLU A 65 8.36 13.64 -6.87
C GLU A 65 7.66 12.28 -6.86
N PRO A 66 8.40 11.18 -7.07
CA PRO A 66 7.84 9.84 -6.95
C PRO A 66 7.46 9.52 -5.50
N TYR A 67 6.40 8.73 -5.33
CA TYR A 67 6.06 8.15 -4.03
C TYR A 67 7.19 7.28 -3.47
N ASP A 68 7.20 7.06 -2.16
CA ASP A 68 8.16 6.16 -1.51
C ASP A 68 7.88 4.69 -1.81
N GLY A 69 6.64 4.39 -2.21
CA GLY A 69 6.23 3.12 -2.75
C GLY A 69 4.73 3.04 -3.02
N ILE A 70 4.28 1.89 -3.50
CA ILE A 70 2.86 1.59 -3.73
C ILE A 70 2.51 0.24 -3.07
N ALA A 71 1.51 0.22 -2.20
CA ALA A 71 0.89 -1.02 -1.75
C ALA A 71 -0.23 -1.40 -2.72
N GLU A 72 -0.25 -2.66 -3.16
CA GLU A 72 -1.32 -3.21 -3.97
C GLU A 72 -1.92 -4.43 -3.28
N LEU A 73 -3.24 -4.46 -3.13
CA LEU A 73 -3.97 -5.56 -2.51
C LEU A 73 -5.15 -5.99 -3.39
N TRP A 74 -5.43 -7.28 -3.49
CA TRP A 74 -6.50 -7.80 -4.33
C TRP A 74 -7.54 -8.60 -3.54
N TRP A 75 -8.81 -8.48 -3.95
CA TRP A 75 -9.94 -9.28 -3.50
C TRP A 75 -10.69 -9.87 -4.69
N GLN A 76 -11.53 -10.88 -4.41
CA GLN A 76 -12.35 -11.51 -5.45
C GLN A 76 -13.35 -10.52 -6.05
N SER A 77 -14.07 -9.77 -5.21
CA SER A 77 -15.06 -8.78 -5.62
C SER A 77 -15.15 -7.61 -4.62
N ARG A 78 -15.98 -6.60 -4.94
CA ARG A 78 -16.21 -5.45 -4.03
C ARG A 78 -16.96 -5.90 -2.78
N GLU A 79 -17.91 -6.81 -2.97
CA GLU A 79 -18.73 -7.39 -1.91
C GLU A 79 -17.88 -8.23 -0.96
N ASP A 80 -16.88 -8.96 -1.48
CA ASP A 80 -15.95 -9.74 -0.65
C ASP A 80 -15.09 -8.83 0.24
N LEU A 81 -14.53 -7.74 -0.32
CA LEU A 81 -13.81 -6.71 0.44
C LEU A 81 -14.70 -6.07 1.52
N GLN A 82 -15.93 -5.69 1.18
CA GLN A 82 -16.88 -5.10 2.12
C GLN A 82 -17.23 -6.08 3.24
N ALA A 83 -17.52 -7.34 2.92
CA ALA A 83 -17.85 -8.36 3.91
C ALA A 83 -16.67 -8.65 4.85
N ALA A 84 -15.45 -8.74 4.30
CA ALA A 84 -14.23 -8.94 5.08
C ALA A 84 -14.04 -7.82 6.12
N THR A 85 -14.11 -6.55 5.67
CA THR A 85 -13.88 -5.37 6.52
C THR A 85 -15.05 -5.04 7.46
N ALA A 86 -16.27 -5.50 7.16
CA ALA A 86 -17.45 -5.31 8.00
C ALA A 86 -17.56 -6.34 9.16
N SER A 87 -16.80 -7.43 9.14
CA SER A 87 -16.79 -8.40 10.24
C SER A 87 -16.14 -7.81 11.52
N PRO A 88 -16.49 -8.27 12.73
CA PRO A 88 -15.83 -7.84 13.96
C PRO A 88 -14.31 -8.11 13.96
N GLU A 89 -13.88 -9.24 13.42
CA GLU A 89 -12.47 -9.62 13.26
C GLU A 89 -11.78 -8.72 12.23
N GLY A 90 -12.42 -8.48 11.09
CA GLY A 90 -11.90 -7.62 10.04
C GLY A 90 -11.78 -6.16 10.46
N ARG A 91 -12.73 -5.63 11.23
CA ARG A 91 -12.60 -4.29 11.83
C ARG A 91 -11.40 -4.21 12.78
N ARG A 92 -11.20 -5.22 13.63
CA ARG A 92 -10.05 -5.27 14.54
C ARG A 92 -8.73 -5.33 13.77
N ALA A 93 -8.64 -6.19 12.75
CA ALA A 93 -7.47 -6.28 11.88
C ALA A 93 -7.20 -4.96 11.14
N SER A 94 -8.24 -4.31 10.61
CA SER A 94 -8.12 -3.03 9.92
C SER A 94 -7.66 -1.90 10.84
N LEU A 95 -8.13 -1.89 12.10
CA LEU A 95 -7.67 -0.93 13.10
C LEU A 95 -6.20 -1.16 13.49
N GLU A 96 -5.80 -2.41 13.72
CA GLU A 96 -4.39 -2.74 14.03
C GLU A 96 -3.46 -2.33 12.89
N LEU A 97 -3.85 -2.58 11.64
CA LEU A 97 -3.11 -2.12 10.47
C LEU A 97 -3.03 -0.59 10.42
N LEU A 98 -4.16 0.12 10.58
CA LEU A 98 -4.18 1.59 10.58
C LEU A 98 -3.31 2.19 11.69
N GLU A 99 -3.31 1.60 12.89
CA GLU A 99 -2.46 2.03 14.00
C GLU A 99 -0.97 1.82 13.72
N ASP A 100 -0.62 0.73 13.03
CA ASP A 100 0.74 0.47 12.59
C ASP A 100 1.18 1.42 11.47
N GLU A 101 0.31 1.66 10.48
CA GLU A 101 0.53 2.60 9.36
C GLU A 101 0.88 4.01 9.86
N ARG A 102 0.19 4.49 10.91
CA ARG A 102 0.46 5.80 11.53
C ARG A 102 1.89 5.97 12.06
N ARG A 103 2.64 4.88 12.22
CA ARG A 103 4.03 4.93 12.71
C ARG A 103 5.03 5.29 11.62
N PHE A 104 4.68 5.11 10.35
CA PHE A 104 5.63 5.28 9.25
C PHE A 104 5.07 5.97 7.99
N ILE A 105 3.75 6.02 7.81
CA ILE A 105 3.10 6.64 6.65
C ILE A 105 2.53 8.02 7.01
N ASP A 106 2.78 9.02 6.16
CA ASP A 106 2.00 10.26 6.15
C ASP A 106 0.66 9.99 5.46
N LEU A 107 -0.34 9.59 6.24
CA LEU A 107 -1.66 9.21 5.73
C LEU A 107 -2.37 10.33 4.98
N ALA A 108 -2.12 11.60 5.34
CA ALA A 108 -2.76 12.74 4.67
C ALA A 108 -2.20 12.99 3.26
N GLN A 109 -0.94 12.64 3.04
CA GLN A 109 -0.24 12.76 1.74
C GLN A 109 -0.18 11.44 0.97
N SER A 110 -0.84 10.38 1.47
CA SER A 110 -0.83 9.05 0.88
C SER A 110 -2.23 8.68 0.39
N PRO A 111 -2.56 8.86 -0.91
CA PRO A 111 -3.88 8.52 -1.41
C PRO A 111 -4.09 7.00 -1.46
N LEU A 112 -5.30 6.58 -1.06
CA LEU A 112 -5.76 5.20 -0.98
C LEU A 112 -7.10 5.06 -1.70
N TRP A 113 -7.22 4.12 -2.63
CA TRP A 113 -8.47 3.90 -3.38
C TRP A 113 -8.61 2.46 -3.85
N ILE A 114 -9.84 2.11 -4.28
CA ILE A 114 -10.13 0.84 -4.96
C ILE A 114 -10.29 1.07 -6.46
N ALA A 115 -9.85 0.11 -7.26
CA ALA A 115 -9.89 0.11 -8.71
C ALA A 115 -10.11 -1.31 -9.25
N GLU A 116 -10.43 -1.39 -10.53
CA GLU A 116 -10.43 -2.64 -11.29
C GLU A 116 -9.13 -2.76 -12.09
N GLU A 117 -8.53 -3.95 -12.09
CA GLU A 117 -7.35 -4.24 -12.90
C GLU A 117 -7.77 -4.72 -14.30
N LEU A 118 -7.35 -3.98 -15.32
CA LEU A 118 -7.63 -4.26 -16.73
C LEU A 118 -6.30 -4.50 -17.48
N PRO A 119 -5.80 -5.75 -17.52
CA PRO A 119 -4.57 -6.04 -18.25
C PRO A 119 -4.81 -5.89 -19.76
N LEU A 120 -4.01 -5.06 -20.41
CA LEU A 120 -4.05 -4.83 -21.87
C LEU A 120 -2.91 -5.55 -22.61
N VAL A 121 -1.81 -5.81 -21.90
CA VAL A 121 -0.65 -6.55 -22.36
C VAL A 121 -0.16 -7.37 -21.16
N GLY A 122 -0.10 -8.69 -21.32
CA GLY A 122 0.20 -9.64 -20.24
C GLY A 122 -0.64 -10.89 -20.33
#